data_AF-A0A8H4K004-F1
#
_entry.id   AF-A0A8H4K004-F1
#
_cell.length_a   1.000
_cell.length_b   1.000
_cell.length_c   1.000
_cell.angle_alpha   90.00
_cell.angle_beta   90.00
_cell.angle_gamma   90.00
#
_symmetry.space_group_name_H-M   'P 1'
#
loop_
_entity.id
_entity.type
_entity.pdbx_description
1 polymer ?
#
loop_
_entity_poly.entity_id
_entity_poly.type
_entity_poly.pdbx_seq_one_letter_code
_entity_poly.pdbx_strand_id
1 'polypeptide(L)'
;MLSLVINYKNRDDFSKTQDEVTEIRLVLKSVLKKLVRDATATEQRQRSESTLTRSIDTRLGSNTSDLDYHDAFRTWKDRSEDMIESIIDYPLDQEQRSKYVPSVYDAGSAPVTRSSTVMSREPVSSTSLPTLLETPEETPSHRAQEDVLIWCRQQGYPVDKPSFRCDISDDTVTGSLKGVSPIHQAIKRNNMHILKQMLSWPGCNVDVRLQVEGDNRTPFLLACSERNSHAVELLLTNNAQADATDHTNKTGLHLCQSSISTPEGTRVAKLLLESPKASALDIDARDQYGKTAAHIAARVGDTKMLKYLFVEKSGKKTANPNAKQEDGSTPLMVGLRSDNTSDKKKVIIDILAKAITNENREDVRKIAKKHCENSRGFNSRFLSLNAKYG
;
A
#
# COMPACT_ATOMS: atom_id res chain seq x y z
N MET A 1 6.77 2.69 20.90
CA MET A 1 7.25 4.09 20.75
C MET A 1 6.10 5.00 20.34
N LEU A 2 5.53 4.84 19.13
CA LEU A 2 4.26 5.50 18.75
C LEU A 2 3.13 5.25 19.77
N SER A 3 3.06 4.06 20.35
CA SER A 3 2.10 3.71 21.41
C SER A 3 2.31 4.43 22.74
N LEU A 4 3.54 4.85 23.08
CA LEU A 4 3.81 5.69 24.25
C LEU A 4 3.38 7.14 23.98
N VAL A 5 3.61 7.62 22.76
CA VAL A 5 3.17 8.96 22.30
C VAL A 5 1.64 9.03 22.20
N ILE A 6 0.98 7.95 21.79
CA ILE A 6 -0.49 7.87 21.70
C ILE A 6 -1.13 7.78 23.09
N ASN A 7 -0.52 7.07 24.05
CA ASN A 7 -1.04 7.01 25.42
C ASN A 7 -0.97 8.36 26.17
N TYR A 8 -0.07 9.26 25.76
CA TYR A 8 -0.01 10.62 26.30
C TYR A 8 -1.11 11.54 25.76
N LYS A 9 -1.73 11.20 24.63
CA LYS A 9 -2.74 12.02 23.96
C LYS A 9 -4.16 11.88 24.55
N ASN A 10 -4.35 10.92 25.47
CA ASN A 10 -5.64 10.59 26.09
C ASN A 10 -5.76 11.07 27.55
N ARG A 11 -4.89 11.97 28.02
CA ARG A 11 -5.04 12.64 29.31
C ARG A 11 -5.35 14.11 29.08
N ASP A 12 -6.58 14.50 29.35
CA ASP A 12 -7.17 15.83 29.18
C ASP A 12 -6.59 16.91 30.13
N ASP A 13 -5.28 17.11 30.14
CA ASP A 13 -4.63 18.22 30.85
C ASP A 13 -3.80 19.06 29.88
N PHE A 14 -4.44 20.09 29.30
CA PHE A 14 -3.85 21.08 28.41
C PHE A 14 -3.06 22.17 29.16
N SER A 15 -2.27 21.77 30.15
CA SER A 15 -1.28 22.65 30.79
C SER A 15 -0.03 21.84 31.15
N LYS A 16 0.67 21.34 30.14
CA LYS A 16 1.95 20.64 30.31
C LYS A 16 3.07 21.59 29.93
N THR A 17 3.88 21.93 30.92
CA THR A 17 4.96 22.92 30.88
C THR A 17 6.00 22.55 29.83
N GLN A 18 6.68 23.57 29.29
CA GLN A 18 7.84 23.47 28.39
C GLN A 18 8.84 22.36 28.81
N ASP A 19 8.92 22.10 30.11
CA ASP A 19 9.76 21.09 30.75
C ASP A 19 9.41 19.65 30.32
N GLU A 20 8.12 19.30 30.21
CA GLU A 20 7.70 17.94 29.81
C GLU A 20 8.01 17.66 28.32
N VAL A 21 7.85 18.66 27.46
CA VAL A 21 8.21 18.56 26.03
C VAL A 21 9.72 18.41 25.86
N THR A 22 10.48 19.11 26.70
CA THR A 22 11.94 19.00 26.75
C THR A 22 12.38 17.61 27.22
N GLU A 23 11.72 17.05 28.24
CA GLU A 23 11.99 15.71 28.74
C GLU A 23 11.74 14.63 27.68
N ILE A 24 10.62 14.72 26.96
CA ILE A 24 10.29 13.79 25.86
C ILE A 24 11.34 13.87 24.73
N ARG A 25 11.79 15.08 24.36
CA ARG A 25 12.85 15.28 23.35
C ARG A 25 14.17 14.63 23.78
N LEU A 26 14.56 14.76 25.05
CA LEU A 26 15.77 14.14 25.60
C LEU A 26 15.70 12.61 25.59
N VAL A 27 14.56 12.04 25.98
CA VAL A 27 14.34 10.59 25.94
C VAL A 27 14.41 10.07 24.50
N LEU A 28 13.75 10.76 23.55
CA LEU A 28 13.78 10.40 22.14
C LEU A 28 15.21 10.46 21.56
N LYS A 29 15.96 11.53 21.87
CA LYS A 29 17.37 11.68 21.48
C LYS A 29 18.22 10.52 22.00
N SER A 30 18.06 10.14 23.26
CA SER A 30 18.78 9.02 23.87
C SER A 30 18.52 7.69 23.16
N VAL A 31 17.25 7.40 22.85
CA VAL A 31 16.85 6.17 22.15
C VAL A 31 17.41 6.14 20.72
N LEU A 32 17.32 7.26 19.98
CA LEU A 32 17.84 7.34 18.62
C LEU A 32 19.37 7.24 18.59
N LYS A 33 20.08 7.87 19.53
CA LYS A 33 21.53 7.71 19.68
C LYS A 33 21.94 6.28 20.01
N LYS A 34 21.10 5.54 20.75
CA LYS A 34 21.34 4.11 21.01
C LYS A 34 21.17 3.28 19.73
N LEU A 35 20.12 3.55 18.96
CA LEU A 35 19.85 2.85 17.70
C LEU A 35 20.99 3.05 16.67
N VAL A 36 21.48 4.29 16.51
CA VAL A 36 22.61 4.59 15.63
C VAL A 36 23.88 3.88 16.11
N ARG A 37 24.16 3.86 17.42
CA ARG A 37 25.29 3.11 17.99
C ARG A 37 25.20 1.61 17.70
N ASP A 38 24.04 1.00 17.92
CA ASP A 38 23.82 -0.42 17.66
C ASP A 38 24.01 -0.74 16.17
N ALA A 39 23.48 0.11 15.28
CA ALA A 39 23.68 -0.02 13.84
C ALA A 39 25.17 0.09 13.43
N THR A 40 25.91 1.05 14.01
CA THR A 40 27.35 1.18 13.74
C THR A 40 28.16 -0.01 14.25
N ALA A 41 27.77 -0.60 15.37
CA ALA A 41 28.41 -1.82 15.88
C ALA A 41 28.13 -3.03 14.97
N THR A 42 26.92 -3.13 14.40
CA THR A 42 26.61 -4.19 13.42
C THR A 42 27.38 -4.01 12.12
N GLU A 43 27.56 -2.78 11.65
CA GLU A 43 28.36 -2.51 10.44
C GLU A 43 29.85 -2.80 10.66
N GLN A 44 30.41 -2.43 11.82
CA GLN A 44 31.81 -2.77 12.14
C GLN A 44 32.06 -4.28 12.21
N ARG A 45 31.08 -5.06 12.72
CA ARG A 45 31.16 -6.52 12.70
C ARG A 45 31.16 -7.06 11.27
N GLN A 46 30.23 -6.60 10.42
CA GLN A 46 30.20 -6.97 9.01
C GLN A 46 31.49 -6.60 8.28
N ARG A 47 32.07 -5.44 8.60
CA ARG A 47 33.35 -4.99 8.06
C ARG A 47 34.52 -5.86 8.52
N SER A 48 34.52 -6.31 9.77
CA SER A 48 35.54 -7.26 10.26
C SER A 48 35.43 -8.63 9.59
N GLU A 49 34.20 -9.13 9.37
CA GLU A 49 33.94 -10.39 8.67
C GLU A 49 34.30 -10.32 7.18
N SER A 50 34.04 -9.18 6.51
CA SER A 50 34.42 -8.94 5.11
C SER A 50 35.94 -8.81 4.93
N THR A 51 36.65 -8.23 5.91
CA THR A 51 38.13 -8.22 5.90
C THR A 51 38.75 -9.60 6.14
N LEU A 52 38.10 -10.47 6.93
CA LEU A 52 38.55 -11.84 7.17
C LEU A 52 38.37 -12.72 5.93
N THR A 53 37.27 -12.53 5.18
CA THR A 53 37.02 -13.21 3.90
C THR A 53 37.90 -12.68 2.77
N ARG A 54 38.26 -11.38 2.75
CA ARG A 54 39.28 -10.83 1.83
C ARG A 54 40.67 -11.47 1.97
N SER A 55 41.04 -11.95 3.16
CA SER A 55 42.30 -12.69 3.38
C SER A 55 42.29 -14.05 2.65
N ILE A 56 41.11 -14.62 2.41
CA ILE A 56 40.91 -15.93 1.76
C ILE A 56 40.69 -15.76 0.24
N ASP A 57 40.09 -14.66 -0.20
CA ASP A 57 39.60 -14.47 -1.58
C ASP A 57 40.46 -13.58 -2.51
N THR A 58 41.74 -13.31 -2.18
CA THR A 58 42.68 -12.59 -3.09
C THR A 58 43.02 -13.32 -4.40
N ARG A 59 42.23 -14.32 -4.83
CA ARG A 59 42.40 -15.03 -6.10
C ARG A 59 41.28 -14.85 -7.13
N LEU A 60 40.15 -14.20 -6.82
CA LEU A 60 39.07 -13.98 -7.79
C LEU A 60 38.53 -12.54 -7.70
N GLY A 61 38.82 -11.74 -8.72
CA GLY A 61 38.62 -10.30 -8.72
C GLY A 61 37.17 -9.82 -8.81
N SER A 62 36.49 -9.68 -7.67
CA SER A 62 35.27 -8.85 -7.56
C SER A 62 35.30 -8.02 -6.28
N ASN A 63 35.69 -6.74 -6.39
CA ASN A 63 35.88 -5.84 -5.24
C ASN A 63 34.95 -4.60 -5.25
N THR A 64 33.94 -4.53 -6.12
CA THR A 64 33.18 -3.28 -6.34
C THR A 64 31.91 -3.13 -5.49
N SER A 65 31.22 -4.21 -5.08
CA SER A 65 29.93 -4.10 -4.38
C SER A 65 30.02 -3.72 -2.90
N ASP A 66 31.11 -4.09 -2.21
CA ASP A 66 31.25 -3.86 -0.77
C ASP A 66 31.62 -2.40 -0.44
N LEU A 67 32.31 -1.72 -1.36
CA LEU A 67 32.65 -0.30 -1.22
C LEU A 67 31.39 0.58 -1.24
N ASP A 68 30.47 0.30 -2.16
CA ASP A 68 29.21 1.04 -2.30
C ASP A 68 28.30 0.91 -1.07
N TYR A 69 28.31 -0.25 -0.41
CA TYR A 69 27.53 -0.47 0.82
C TYR A 69 28.05 0.35 2.01
N HIS A 70 29.37 0.38 2.22
CA HIS A 70 29.97 1.11 3.34
C HIS A 70 29.84 2.64 3.16
N ASP A 71 29.92 3.14 1.93
CA ASP A 71 29.71 4.56 1.63
C ASP A 71 28.24 4.98 1.79
N ALA A 72 27.30 4.12 1.39
CA ALA A 72 25.87 4.32 1.64
C ALA A 72 25.56 4.33 3.15
N PHE A 73 26.17 3.42 3.92
CA PHE A 73 26.01 3.38 5.38
C PHE A 73 26.57 4.63 6.07
N ARG A 74 27.74 5.13 5.63
CA ARG A 74 28.31 6.38 6.14
C ARG A 74 27.37 7.56 5.91
N THR A 75 26.83 7.68 4.69
CA THR A 75 25.88 8.74 4.34
C THR A 75 24.60 8.67 5.17
N TRP A 76 24.10 7.46 5.44
CA TRP A 76 22.94 7.25 6.31
C TRP A 76 23.23 7.63 7.77
N LYS A 77 24.42 7.28 8.27
CA LYS A 77 24.85 7.60 9.64
C LYS A 77 24.93 9.11 9.84
N ASP A 78 25.61 9.83 8.95
CA ASP A 78 25.80 11.28 9.06
C ASP A 78 24.44 12.01 9.07
N ARG A 79 23.53 11.65 8.15
CA ARG A 79 22.15 12.20 8.12
C ARG A 79 21.33 11.88 9.36
N SER A 80 21.54 10.70 9.94
CA SER A 80 20.83 10.29 11.16
C SER A 80 21.36 11.05 12.38
N GLU A 81 22.67 11.29 12.46
CA GLU A 81 23.29 12.10 13.52
C GLU A 81 22.84 13.57 13.43
N ASP A 82 22.81 14.16 12.23
CA ASP A 82 22.29 15.51 11.99
C ASP A 82 20.81 15.64 12.40
N MET A 83 19.97 14.67 12.01
CA MET A 83 18.56 14.64 12.39
C MET A 83 18.41 14.56 13.91
N ILE A 84 19.21 13.74 14.60
CA ILE A 84 19.16 13.58 16.06
C ILE A 84 19.57 14.86 16.80
N GLU A 85 20.55 15.60 16.30
CA GLU A 85 20.95 16.88 16.90
C GLU A 85 19.88 17.96 16.68
N SER A 86 19.23 17.98 15.51
CA SER A 86 18.15 18.94 15.19
C SER A 86 16.88 18.82 16.05
N ILE A 87 16.67 17.68 16.73
CA ILE A 87 15.50 17.46 17.61
C ILE A 87 15.50 18.40 18.82
N ILE A 88 16.66 18.90 19.25
CA ILE A 88 16.76 19.87 20.35
C ILE A 88 16.60 21.31 19.86
N ASP A 89 17.18 21.64 18.72
CA ASP A 89 17.28 23.01 18.22
C ASP A 89 15.97 23.56 17.62
N TYR A 90 14.89 22.78 17.61
CA TYR A 90 13.59 23.24 17.12
C TYR A 90 12.96 24.22 18.14
N PRO A 91 12.91 25.54 17.86
CA PRO A 91 12.40 26.52 18.79
C PRO A 91 10.92 26.26 19.06
N LEU A 92 10.54 26.29 20.33
CA LEU A 92 9.15 26.12 20.78
C LEU A 92 8.32 27.40 20.57
N ASP A 93 8.98 28.51 20.22
CA ASP A 93 8.37 29.83 20.04
C ASP A 93 8.10 30.13 18.56
N GLN A 94 7.29 29.30 17.90
CA GLN A 94 6.57 29.73 16.71
C GLN A 94 5.09 29.38 16.85
N GLU A 95 4.37 30.24 17.57
CA GLU A 95 3.03 30.60 17.14
C GLU A 95 3.12 31.20 15.73
N GLN A 96 3.09 30.35 14.70
CA GLN A 96 2.51 30.73 13.43
C GLN A 96 1.22 29.95 13.24
N ARG A 97 0.12 30.69 13.38
CA ARG A 97 -1.23 30.35 12.92
C ARG A 97 -1.16 29.66 11.55
N SER A 98 -1.27 28.33 11.53
CA SER A 98 -1.68 27.59 10.35
C SER A 98 -3.12 27.10 10.60
N LYS A 99 -4.06 27.79 9.94
CA LYS A 99 -5.47 27.40 9.81
C LYS A 99 -5.55 25.96 9.27
N TYR A 100 -5.96 24.99 10.09
CA TYR A 100 -6.92 23.92 9.78
C TYR A 100 -6.85 22.81 10.85
N VAL A 101 -7.90 22.65 11.66
CA VAL A 101 -8.29 21.35 12.22
C VAL A 101 -9.82 21.31 12.23
N PRO A 102 -10.50 20.60 11.31
CA PRO A 102 -11.93 20.37 11.42
C PRO A 102 -12.22 19.36 12.53
N SER A 103 -12.93 19.82 13.55
CA SER A 103 -13.55 19.01 14.59
C SER A 103 -14.69 18.17 13.99
N VAL A 104 -14.73 16.89 14.36
CA VAL A 104 -15.85 15.98 14.12
C VAL A 104 -16.60 15.87 15.46
N TYR A 105 -17.92 15.76 15.37
CA TYR A 105 -18.94 15.60 16.43
C TYR A 105 -19.58 16.89 16.91
N ASP A 106 -20.64 17.30 16.21
CA ASP A 106 -21.84 17.76 16.89
C ASP A 106 -23.09 17.36 16.10
N ALA A 107 -23.84 16.41 16.65
CA ALA A 107 -25.20 16.11 16.24
C ALA A 107 -26.00 15.72 17.49
N GLY A 108 -26.71 16.71 18.02
CA GLY A 108 -28.03 16.56 18.63
C GLY A 108 -28.07 16.08 20.08
N SER A 109 -28.37 17.01 20.99
CA SER A 109 -29.67 17.03 21.70
C SER A 109 -29.74 18.20 22.69
N ALA A 110 -30.67 19.13 22.45
CA ALA A 110 -31.32 19.92 23.50
C ALA A 110 -32.47 19.05 24.11
N PRO A 111 -33.09 19.33 25.29
CA PRO A 111 -33.50 20.68 25.73
C PRO A 111 -33.57 20.97 27.25
N VAL A 112 -34.12 22.15 27.56
CA VAL A 112 -34.90 22.56 28.76
C VAL A 112 -34.23 23.52 29.77
N THR A 113 -34.44 24.81 29.47
CA THR A 113 -34.91 25.94 30.30
C THR A 113 -34.58 26.03 31.80
N ARG A 114 -34.03 27.19 32.19
CA ARG A 114 -34.49 27.96 33.36
C ARG A 114 -34.79 29.41 32.96
N SER A 115 -36.05 29.81 33.13
CA SER A 115 -36.53 31.18 33.32
C SER A 115 -35.94 31.73 34.63
N SER A 116 -35.70 33.00 34.92
CA SER A 116 -36.36 34.28 34.64
C SER A 116 -35.30 35.41 34.79
N THR A 117 -35.44 36.63 34.29
CA THR A 117 -36.18 37.72 34.96
C THR A 117 -36.20 38.97 34.06
N VAL A 118 -37.34 39.64 34.15
CA VAL A 118 -37.86 40.86 33.53
C VAL A 118 -36.95 42.10 33.71
N MET A 119 -36.89 43.00 32.71
CA MET A 119 -37.29 44.42 32.82
C MET A 119 -37.17 45.18 31.49
N SER A 120 -38.20 45.98 31.24
CA SER A 120 -38.57 46.73 30.05
C SER A 120 -37.85 48.09 29.93
N ARG A 121 -37.66 48.61 28.70
CA ARG A 121 -38.00 49.99 28.26
C ARG A 121 -37.58 50.27 26.80
N GLU A 122 -38.20 51.29 26.25
CA GLU A 122 -38.58 51.56 24.86
C GLU A 122 -37.57 52.48 24.08
N PRO A 123 -37.86 52.95 22.84
CA PRO A 123 -36.95 52.91 21.67
C PRO A 123 -36.21 54.23 21.37
N VAL A 124 -35.16 54.17 20.54
CA VAL A 124 -34.65 55.32 19.76
C VAL A 124 -33.96 54.89 18.47
N SER A 125 -34.14 55.71 17.45
CA SER A 125 -33.80 55.56 16.03
C SER A 125 -32.35 55.89 15.66
N SER A 126 -31.95 55.41 14.46
CA SER A 126 -30.79 55.79 13.62
C SER A 126 -29.41 55.42 14.20
N THR A 127 -28.53 54.73 13.48
CA THR A 127 -27.76 55.27 12.36
C THR A 127 -27.07 54.14 11.57
N SER A 128 -26.91 54.35 10.28
CA SER A 128 -26.41 53.51 9.20
C SER A 128 -25.05 52.82 9.43
N LEU A 129 -24.92 51.58 8.98
CA LEU A 129 -23.70 50.99 8.42
C LEU A 129 -24.11 50.04 7.27
N PRO A 130 -23.52 50.13 6.06
CA PRO A 130 -23.89 49.26 4.96
C PRO A 130 -23.38 47.84 5.21
N THR A 131 -24.31 46.90 5.07
CA THR A 131 -24.13 45.45 5.07
C THR A 131 -22.91 45.06 4.24
N LEU A 132 -21.83 44.64 4.92
CA LEU A 132 -20.77 43.85 4.32
C LEU A 132 -21.43 42.66 3.64
N LEU A 133 -21.17 42.49 2.34
CA LEU A 133 -21.57 41.31 1.59
C LEU A 133 -21.21 40.06 2.38
N GLU A 134 -22.22 39.41 2.96
CA GLU A 134 -22.11 38.03 3.40
C GLU A 134 -21.82 37.22 2.14
N THR A 135 -20.58 36.75 2.04
CA THR A 135 -20.18 35.72 1.07
C THR A 135 -21.13 34.55 1.26
N PRO A 136 -21.77 34.03 0.20
CA PRO A 136 -22.74 32.96 0.33
C PRO A 136 -22.07 31.77 1.01
N GLU A 137 -22.72 31.21 2.04
CA GLU A 137 -22.26 30.00 2.72
C GLU A 137 -21.99 28.91 1.68
N GLU A 138 -20.72 28.68 1.36
CA GLU A 138 -20.31 27.65 0.43
C GLU A 138 -20.72 26.29 0.97
N THR A 139 -21.71 25.69 0.31
CA THR A 139 -22.18 24.34 0.63
C THR A 139 -20.99 23.37 0.71
N PRO A 140 -21.00 22.37 1.63
CA PRO A 140 -19.89 21.43 1.81
C PRO A 140 -19.43 20.71 0.52
N SER A 141 -20.35 20.53 -0.43
CA SER A 141 -20.06 19.97 -1.76
C SER A 141 -19.18 20.87 -2.62
N HIS A 142 -19.36 22.20 -2.56
CA HIS A 142 -18.56 23.16 -3.32
C HIS A 142 -17.11 23.21 -2.79
N ARG A 143 -16.96 23.26 -1.45
CA ARG A 143 -15.64 23.23 -0.80
C ARG A 143 -14.86 21.95 -1.13
N ALA A 144 -15.52 20.79 -1.14
CA ALA A 144 -14.89 19.52 -1.47
C ALA A 144 -14.44 19.42 -2.93
N GLN A 145 -15.15 20.07 -3.86
CA GLN A 145 -14.72 20.18 -5.26
C GLN A 145 -13.49 21.09 -5.38
N GLU A 146 -13.45 22.17 -4.61
CA GLU A 146 -12.35 23.12 -4.64
C GLU A 146 -11.03 22.52 -4.10
N ASP A 147 -11.07 21.74 -3.02
CA ASP A 147 -9.90 21.02 -2.50
C ASP A 147 -9.26 20.09 -3.55
N VAL A 148 -10.09 19.37 -4.31
CA VAL A 148 -9.64 18.49 -5.39
C VAL A 148 -8.99 19.31 -6.51
N LEU A 149 -9.59 20.43 -6.91
CA LEU A 149 -9.03 21.30 -7.95
C LEU A 149 -7.70 21.93 -7.51
N ILE A 150 -7.60 22.38 -6.26
CA ILE A 150 -6.35 22.91 -5.69
C ILE A 150 -5.26 21.83 -5.73
N TRP A 151 -5.58 20.62 -5.27
CA TRP A 151 -4.64 19.50 -5.30
C TRP A 151 -4.22 19.15 -6.73
N CYS A 152 -5.15 19.08 -7.68
CA CYS A 152 -4.87 18.82 -9.09
C CYS A 152 -3.93 19.90 -9.69
N ARG A 153 -4.16 21.18 -9.38
CA ARG A 153 -3.28 22.28 -9.79
C ARG A 153 -1.87 22.11 -9.23
N GLN A 154 -1.74 21.74 -7.96
CA GLN A 154 -0.44 21.48 -7.32
C GLN A 154 0.30 20.29 -7.94
N GLN A 155 -0.42 19.28 -8.44
CA GLN A 155 0.18 18.18 -9.19
C GLN A 155 0.56 18.57 -10.63
N GLY A 156 0.13 19.74 -11.13
CA GLY A 156 0.43 20.20 -12.49
C GLY A 156 -0.64 19.84 -13.53
N TYR A 157 -1.86 19.48 -13.10
CA TYR A 157 -2.98 19.28 -14.01
C TYR A 157 -3.61 20.62 -14.45
N PRO A 158 -4.04 20.75 -15.71
CA PRO A 158 -4.61 21.98 -16.25
C PRO A 158 -6.08 22.14 -15.83
N VAL A 159 -6.31 22.44 -14.55
CA VAL A 159 -7.65 22.59 -13.96
C VAL A 159 -8.44 23.78 -14.51
N ASP A 160 -7.75 24.78 -15.06
CA ASP A 160 -8.36 26.01 -15.57
C ASP A 160 -9.06 25.80 -16.93
N LYS A 161 -8.88 24.63 -17.55
CA LYS A 161 -9.55 24.31 -18.81
C LYS A 161 -10.98 23.84 -18.56
N PRO A 162 -11.95 24.27 -19.37
CA PRO A 162 -13.34 23.81 -19.26
C PRO A 162 -13.50 22.32 -19.57
N SER A 163 -12.52 21.70 -20.23
CA SER A 163 -12.49 20.26 -20.51
C SER A 163 -11.89 19.42 -19.37
N PHE A 164 -11.43 20.05 -18.28
CA PHE A 164 -10.80 19.32 -17.19
C PHE A 164 -11.79 18.36 -16.53
N ARG A 165 -11.38 17.10 -16.41
CA ARG A 165 -12.08 16.10 -15.60
C ARG A 165 -11.08 15.23 -14.86
N CYS A 166 -11.45 14.77 -13.65
CA CYS A 166 -10.58 13.95 -12.80
C CYS A 166 -10.40 12.51 -13.30
N ASP A 167 -11.24 12.09 -14.26
CA ASP A 167 -11.34 10.75 -14.84
C ASP A 167 -10.85 10.67 -16.29
N ILE A 168 -10.13 11.68 -16.78
CA ILE A 168 -9.54 11.69 -18.12
C ILE A 168 -8.04 11.98 -18.01
N SER A 169 -7.24 11.35 -18.85
CA SER A 169 -5.84 11.75 -19.07
C SER A 169 -5.81 12.90 -20.08
N ASP A 170 -5.21 14.02 -19.68
CA ASP A 170 -5.06 15.18 -20.56
C ASP A 170 -3.70 15.08 -21.32
N ASP A 171 -3.77 15.03 -22.65
CA ASP A 171 -2.60 14.93 -23.53
C ASP A 171 -1.67 16.15 -23.50
N THR A 172 -2.15 17.28 -22.98
CA THR A 172 -1.35 18.49 -22.84
C THR A 172 -0.41 18.44 -21.64
N VAL A 173 -0.59 17.47 -20.74
CA VAL A 173 0.31 17.27 -19.62
C VAL A 173 1.60 16.63 -20.10
N THR A 174 2.73 17.24 -19.75
CA THR A 174 4.07 16.80 -20.17
C THR A 174 4.80 16.07 -19.04
N GLY A 175 5.84 15.32 -19.38
CA GLY A 175 6.67 14.60 -18.40
C GLY A 175 5.99 13.35 -17.83
N SER A 176 6.20 13.10 -16.53
CA SER A 176 5.78 11.86 -15.84
C SER A 176 4.28 11.69 -15.64
N LEU A 177 3.50 12.74 -15.91
CA LEU A 177 2.05 12.75 -15.78
C LEU A 177 1.33 12.53 -17.12
N LYS A 178 2.06 12.49 -18.24
CA LYS A 178 1.49 12.18 -19.55
C LYS A 178 0.79 10.82 -19.50
N GLY A 179 -0.48 10.79 -19.88
CA GLY A 179 -1.32 9.59 -19.85
C GLY A 179 -1.79 9.14 -18.45
N VAL A 180 -1.56 9.94 -17.40
CA VAL A 180 -1.99 9.65 -16.02
C VAL A 180 -3.13 10.58 -15.63
N SER A 181 -4.35 10.05 -15.46
CA SER A 181 -5.47 10.88 -14.97
C SER A 181 -5.33 11.22 -13.48
N PRO A 182 -5.95 12.32 -13.01
CA PRO A 182 -5.88 12.74 -11.61
C PRO A 182 -6.26 11.67 -10.59
N ILE A 183 -7.29 10.85 -10.89
CA ILE A 183 -7.69 9.73 -10.02
C ILE A 183 -6.60 8.68 -9.86
N HIS A 184 -5.85 8.35 -10.92
CA HIS A 184 -4.69 7.45 -10.82
C HIS A 184 -3.60 8.05 -9.95
N GLN A 185 -3.33 9.35 -10.11
CA GLN A 185 -2.31 10.04 -9.33
C GLN A 185 -2.69 10.08 -7.84
N ALA A 186 -3.97 10.27 -7.50
CA ALA A 186 -4.43 10.22 -6.11
C ALA A 186 -4.14 8.85 -5.46
N ILE A 187 -4.32 7.76 -6.21
CA ILE A 187 -4.00 6.40 -5.77
C ILE A 187 -2.48 6.19 -5.62
N LYS A 188 -1.67 6.60 -6.61
CA LYS A 188 -0.20 6.51 -6.54
C LYS A 188 0.37 7.26 -5.34
N ARG A 189 -0.24 8.40 -4.98
CA ARG A 189 0.15 9.21 -3.82
C ARG A 189 -0.48 8.73 -2.51
N ASN A 190 -1.31 7.70 -2.54
CA ASN A 190 -2.10 7.22 -1.40
C ASN A 190 -2.94 8.33 -0.73
N ASN A 191 -3.41 9.31 -1.52
CA ASN A 191 -4.24 10.39 -1.03
C ASN A 191 -5.71 9.99 -1.03
N MET A 192 -6.08 9.22 0.00
CA MET A 192 -7.42 8.67 0.15
C MET A 192 -8.50 9.74 0.26
N HIS A 193 -8.21 10.90 0.88
CA HIS A 193 -9.17 11.98 1.06
C HIS A 193 -9.61 12.55 -0.30
N ILE A 194 -8.64 12.93 -1.13
CA ILE A 194 -8.88 13.43 -2.49
C ILE A 194 -9.55 12.36 -3.35
N LEU A 195 -9.15 11.09 -3.23
CA LEU A 195 -9.78 9.99 -3.95
C LEU A 195 -11.28 9.87 -3.61
N LYS A 196 -11.67 10.00 -2.33
CA LYS A 196 -13.09 9.94 -1.93
C LYS A 196 -13.88 11.10 -2.57
N GLN A 197 -13.32 12.30 -2.52
CA GLN A 197 -13.97 13.50 -3.07
C GLN A 197 -14.12 13.40 -4.59
N MET A 198 -13.07 12.99 -5.32
CA MET A 198 -13.13 12.78 -6.76
C MET A 198 -14.21 11.77 -7.17
N LEU A 199 -14.39 10.70 -6.39
CA LEU A 199 -15.38 9.68 -6.68
C LEU A 199 -16.81 10.09 -6.33
N SER A 200 -17.00 11.09 -5.46
CA SER A 200 -18.31 11.70 -5.24
C SER A 200 -18.74 12.69 -6.33
N TRP A 201 -17.87 12.98 -7.32
CA TRP A 201 -18.24 13.88 -8.40
C TRP A 201 -19.25 13.24 -9.35
N PRO A 202 -20.30 13.96 -9.77
CA PRO A 202 -21.29 13.43 -10.71
C PRO A 202 -20.63 12.99 -12.02
N GLY A 203 -20.90 11.75 -12.45
CA GLY A 203 -20.44 11.24 -13.75
C GLY A 203 -18.94 10.90 -13.83
N CYS A 204 -18.24 10.83 -12.70
CA CYS A 204 -16.85 10.38 -12.62
C CYS A 204 -16.71 8.93 -13.11
N ASN A 205 -15.93 8.71 -14.18
CA ASN A 205 -15.63 7.39 -14.72
C ASN A 205 -14.54 6.70 -13.88
N VAL A 206 -14.95 5.67 -13.14
CA VAL A 206 -14.06 4.89 -12.26
C VAL A 206 -13.19 3.88 -13.01
N ASP A 207 -13.48 3.61 -14.28
CA ASP A 207 -12.80 2.62 -15.12
C ASP A 207 -11.93 3.27 -16.21
N VAL A 208 -11.56 4.55 -16.04
CA VAL A 208 -10.58 5.23 -16.88
C VAL A 208 -9.29 4.41 -16.96
N ARG A 209 -8.68 4.28 -18.14
CA ARG A 209 -7.43 3.54 -18.30
C ARG A 209 -6.24 4.49 -18.39
N LEU A 210 -5.11 4.13 -17.77
CA LEU A 210 -3.83 4.79 -18.00
C LEU A 210 -3.47 4.73 -19.47
N GLN A 211 -3.17 5.88 -20.06
CA GLN A 211 -2.64 6.02 -21.41
C GLN A 211 -1.11 6.12 -21.39
N VAL A 212 -0.49 5.37 -20.47
CA VAL A 212 0.96 5.19 -20.43
C VAL A 212 1.29 3.94 -21.23
N GLU A 213 2.32 4.04 -22.09
CA GLU A 213 2.77 2.92 -22.92
C GLU A 213 3.01 1.67 -22.07
N GLY A 214 2.27 0.60 -22.36
CA GLY A 214 2.43 -0.68 -21.68
C GLY A 214 2.00 -0.73 -20.22
N ASP A 215 1.01 0.06 -19.77
CA ASP A 215 0.37 -0.17 -18.45
C ASP A 215 -1.12 -0.50 -18.60
N ASN A 216 -1.90 0.39 -19.23
CA ASN A 216 -3.34 0.23 -19.49
C ASN A 216 -4.17 -0.17 -18.24
N ARG A 217 -3.73 0.19 -17.04
CA ARG A 217 -4.43 -0.12 -15.78
C ARG A 217 -5.57 0.86 -15.54
N THR A 218 -6.64 0.37 -14.92
CA THR A 218 -7.70 1.19 -14.33
C THR A 218 -7.31 1.65 -12.92
N PRO A 219 -8.01 2.63 -12.30
CA PRO A 219 -7.82 3.00 -10.90
C PRO A 219 -7.86 1.78 -9.98
N PHE A 220 -8.78 0.85 -10.24
CA PHE A 220 -8.92 -0.39 -9.49
C PHE A 220 -7.68 -1.29 -9.59
N LEU A 221 -7.17 -1.52 -10.80
CA LEU A 221 -5.97 -2.32 -11.01
C LEU A 221 -4.72 -1.69 -10.40
N LEU A 222 -4.61 -0.36 -10.49
CA LEU A 222 -3.53 0.39 -9.85
C LEU A 222 -3.59 0.26 -8.31
N ALA A 223 -4.78 0.41 -7.71
CA ALA A 223 -4.96 0.22 -6.27
C ALA A 223 -4.58 -1.20 -5.83
N CYS A 224 -4.88 -2.22 -6.65
CA CYS A 224 -4.44 -3.59 -6.41
C CYS A 224 -2.91 -3.71 -6.48
N SER A 225 -2.24 -3.13 -7.48
CA SER A 225 -0.77 -3.19 -7.60
C SER A 225 -0.04 -2.46 -6.47
N GLU A 226 -0.60 -1.33 -6.01
CA GLU A 226 -0.10 -0.58 -4.85
C GLU A 226 -0.44 -1.26 -3.51
N ARG A 227 -1.21 -2.36 -3.55
CA ARG A 227 -1.71 -3.10 -2.37
C ARG A 227 -2.51 -2.21 -1.42
N ASN A 228 -3.22 -1.21 -1.94
CA ASN A 228 -4.00 -0.29 -1.13
C ASN A 228 -5.42 -0.84 -0.94
N SER A 229 -5.63 -1.59 0.14
CA SER A 229 -6.91 -2.21 0.48
C SER A 229 -8.06 -1.20 0.61
N HIS A 230 -7.81 -0.02 1.18
CA HIS A 230 -8.83 1.03 1.33
C HIS A 230 -9.24 1.64 -0.01
N ALA A 231 -8.28 1.87 -0.92
CA ALA A 231 -8.60 2.33 -2.27
C ALA A 231 -9.39 1.27 -3.06
N VAL A 232 -9.02 0.00 -2.94
CA VAL A 232 -9.76 -1.11 -3.57
C VAL A 232 -11.20 -1.16 -3.08
N GLU A 233 -11.43 -1.13 -1.76
CA GLU A 233 -12.78 -1.15 -1.19
C GLU A 233 -13.62 0.04 -1.65
N LEU A 234 -13.01 1.23 -1.69
CA LEU A 234 -13.70 2.45 -2.07
C LEU A 234 -14.06 2.45 -3.57
N LEU A 235 -13.16 1.98 -4.44
CA LEU A 235 -13.42 1.85 -5.88
C LEU A 235 -14.50 0.81 -6.17
N LEU A 236 -14.44 -0.36 -5.52
CA LEU A 236 -15.51 -1.36 -5.61
C LEU A 236 -16.84 -0.79 -5.11
N THR A 237 -16.82 0.05 -4.08
CA THR A 237 -18.04 0.68 -3.56
C THR A 237 -18.69 1.61 -4.58
N ASN A 238 -17.87 2.25 -5.43
CA ASN A 238 -18.27 3.09 -6.55
C ASN A 238 -18.39 2.32 -7.88
N ASN A 239 -18.66 1.01 -7.83
CA ASN A 239 -18.94 0.15 -8.99
C ASN A 239 -17.79 0.01 -10.01
N ALA A 240 -16.53 0.14 -9.58
CA ALA A 240 -15.40 -0.18 -10.45
C ALA A 240 -15.41 -1.65 -10.89
N GLN A 241 -14.98 -1.91 -12.13
CA GLN A 241 -14.93 -3.25 -12.71
C GLN A 241 -13.86 -4.11 -12.05
N ALA A 242 -14.29 -5.08 -11.24
CA ALA A 242 -13.39 -5.98 -10.51
C ALA A 242 -12.65 -6.98 -11.41
N ASP A 243 -13.24 -7.33 -12.56
CA ASP A 243 -12.73 -8.26 -13.56
C ASP A 243 -11.86 -7.58 -14.63
N ALA A 244 -11.63 -6.27 -14.52
CA ALA A 244 -10.76 -5.53 -15.42
C ALA A 244 -9.36 -6.16 -15.50
N THR A 245 -8.74 -6.05 -16.67
CA THR A 245 -7.37 -6.51 -16.93
C THR A 245 -6.47 -5.39 -17.46
N ASP A 246 -5.19 -5.49 -17.13
CA ASP A 246 -4.14 -4.65 -17.74
C ASP A 246 -3.77 -5.13 -19.15
N HIS A 247 -2.83 -4.46 -19.82
CA HIS A 247 -2.36 -4.83 -21.16
C HIS A 247 -1.78 -6.25 -21.28
N THR A 248 -1.42 -6.89 -20.15
CA THR A 248 -0.91 -8.27 -20.07
C THR A 248 -1.97 -9.27 -19.61
N ASN A 249 -3.25 -8.91 -19.65
CA ASN A 249 -4.36 -9.70 -19.14
C ASN A 249 -4.30 -10.00 -17.63
N LYS A 250 -3.58 -9.19 -16.84
CA LYS A 250 -3.55 -9.38 -15.38
C LYS A 250 -4.74 -8.71 -14.71
N THR A 251 -5.46 -9.50 -13.93
CA THR A 251 -6.52 -9.04 -13.02
C THR A 251 -5.93 -8.50 -11.70
N GLY A 252 -6.79 -7.90 -10.86
CA GLY A 252 -6.39 -7.41 -9.53
C GLY A 252 -5.72 -8.47 -8.64
N LEU A 253 -6.14 -9.74 -8.73
CA LEU A 253 -5.54 -10.87 -7.99
C LEU A 253 -4.11 -11.21 -8.43
N HIS A 254 -3.76 -10.94 -9.69
CA HIS A 254 -2.38 -11.09 -10.17
C HIS A 254 -1.50 -9.96 -9.65
N LEU A 255 -2.04 -8.75 -9.62
CA LEU A 255 -1.29 -7.52 -9.31
C LEU A 255 -1.06 -7.30 -7.81
N CYS A 256 -1.93 -7.81 -6.94
CA CYS A 256 -1.81 -7.60 -5.48
C CYS A 256 -0.70 -8.43 -4.80
N GLN A 257 0.03 -9.25 -5.57
CA GLN A 257 1.06 -10.16 -5.07
C GLN A 257 2.45 -9.54 -5.14
N SER A 258 3.26 -9.72 -4.10
CA SER A 258 4.61 -9.15 -4.00
C SER A 258 5.59 -10.12 -3.34
N SER A 259 6.87 -10.07 -3.73
CA SER A 259 7.98 -10.80 -3.09
C SER A 259 8.14 -10.44 -1.62
N ILE A 260 7.71 -9.24 -1.25
CA ILE A 260 7.67 -8.79 0.12
C ILE A 260 6.33 -9.21 0.70
N SER A 261 6.37 -10.12 1.69
CA SER A 261 5.18 -10.59 2.41
C SER A 261 4.62 -9.46 3.27
N THR A 262 3.87 -8.55 2.64
CA THR A 262 3.14 -7.49 3.33
C THR A 262 1.71 -7.97 3.62
N PRO A 263 1.15 -7.67 4.80
CA PRO A 263 -0.24 -8.04 5.12
C PRO A 263 -1.26 -7.44 4.13
N GLU A 264 -0.92 -6.30 3.52
CA GLU A 264 -1.81 -5.55 2.64
C GLU A 264 -2.17 -6.29 1.36
N GLY A 265 -1.21 -6.99 0.72
CA GLY A 265 -1.50 -7.79 -0.48
C GLY A 265 -2.50 -8.90 -0.19
N THR A 266 -2.35 -9.57 0.97
CA THR A 266 -3.32 -10.55 1.44
C THR A 266 -4.69 -9.92 1.75
N ARG A 267 -4.72 -8.70 2.31
CA ARG A 267 -5.97 -7.99 2.61
C ARG A 267 -6.72 -7.60 1.33
N VAL A 268 -6.01 -7.14 0.29
CA VAL A 268 -6.60 -6.91 -1.03
C VAL A 268 -7.21 -8.19 -1.58
N ALA A 269 -6.47 -9.31 -1.61
CA ALA A 269 -7.02 -10.56 -2.12
C ALA A 269 -8.25 -11.06 -1.35
N LYS A 270 -8.28 -10.88 -0.02
CA LYS A 270 -9.50 -11.16 0.76
C LYS A 270 -10.67 -10.31 0.29
N LEU A 271 -10.48 -8.99 0.15
CA LEU A 271 -11.53 -8.11 -0.34
C LEU A 271 -12.03 -8.56 -1.72
N LEU A 272 -11.12 -8.92 -2.63
CA LEU A 272 -11.48 -9.37 -3.98
C LEU A 272 -12.24 -10.70 -3.98
N LEU A 273 -11.84 -11.66 -3.14
CA LEU A 273 -12.46 -12.99 -3.09
C LEU A 273 -13.75 -13.01 -2.27
N GLU A 274 -13.84 -12.20 -1.21
CA GLU A 274 -14.96 -12.21 -0.26
C GLU A 274 -16.05 -11.18 -0.61
N SER A 275 -15.72 -10.07 -1.28
CA SER A 275 -16.69 -9.02 -1.61
C SER A 275 -17.72 -9.47 -2.66
N PRO A 276 -19.02 -9.21 -2.45
CA PRO A 276 -20.05 -9.47 -3.46
C PRO A 276 -19.90 -8.57 -4.69
N LYS A 277 -19.32 -7.37 -4.52
CA LYS A 277 -19.06 -6.43 -5.63
C LYS A 277 -17.94 -6.89 -6.56
N ALA A 278 -17.16 -7.88 -6.14
CA ALA A 278 -16.12 -8.52 -6.95
C ALA A 278 -16.54 -9.92 -7.45
N SER A 279 -17.84 -10.24 -7.46
CA SER A 279 -18.35 -11.56 -7.86
C SER A 279 -18.06 -11.96 -9.31
N ALA A 280 -17.87 -10.98 -10.20
CA ALA A 280 -17.49 -11.22 -11.60
C ALA A 280 -16.03 -11.68 -11.76
N LEU A 281 -15.20 -11.53 -10.73
CA LEU A 281 -13.79 -11.87 -10.78
C LEU A 281 -13.60 -13.38 -10.90
N ASP A 282 -12.91 -13.80 -11.96
CA ASP A 282 -12.47 -15.19 -12.11
C ASP A 282 -11.15 -15.42 -11.35
N ILE A 283 -11.18 -16.35 -10.40
CA ILE A 283 -10.02 -16.73 -9.56
C ILE A 283 -8.95 -17.43 -10.41
N ASP A 284 -9.37 -18.14 -11.45
CA ASP A 284 -8.50 -18.87 -12.38
C ASP A 284 -8.23 -18.10 -13.68
N ALA A 285 -8.52 -16.79 -13.69
CA ALA A 285 -8.16 -15.91 -14.79
C ALA A 285 -6.67 -16.08 -15.15
N ARG A 286 -6.37 -16.04 -16.45
CA ARG A 286 -5.03 -16.25 -16.98
C ARG A 286 -4.46 -14.97 -17.56
N ASP A 287 -3.24 -14.64 -17.17
CA ASP A 287 -2.47 -13.58 -17.83
C ASP A 287 -2.02 -13.99 -19.25
N GLN A 288 -1.33 -13.09 -19.96
CA GLN A 288 -0.82 -13.32 -21.33
C GLN A 288 0.14 -14.51 -21.47
N TYR A 289 0.62 -15.11 -20.38
CA TYR A 289 1.48 -16.30 -20.38
C TYR A 289 0.74 -17.54 -19.88
N GLY A 290 -0.58 -17.46 -19.71
CA GLY A 290 -1.39 -18.51 -19.12
C GLY A 290 -1.26 -18.62 -17.60
N LYS A 291 -0.59 -17.69 -16.91
CA LYS A 291 -0.39 -17.78 -15.45
C LYS A 291 -1.65 -17.35 -14.73
N THR A 292 -2.06 -18.15 -13.76
CA THR A 292 -3.08 -17.77 -12.78
C THR A 292 -2.47 -17.10 -11.56
N ALA A 293 -3.31 -16.49 -10.71
CA ALA A 293 -2.89 -15.93 -9.43
C ALA A 293 -2.11 -16.94 -8.56
N ALA A 294 -2.46 -18.23 -8.61
CA ALA A 294 -1.74 -19.28 -7.88
C ALA A 294 -0.30 -19.50 -8.40
N HIS A 295 -0.06 -19.38 -9.71
CA HIS A 295 1.28 -19.49 -10.29
C HIS A 295 2.18 -18.36 -9.78
N ILE A 296 1.66 -17.13 -9.75
CA ILE A 296 2.42 -15.98 -9.24
C ILE A 296 2.71 -16.18 -7.75
N ALA A 297 1.73 -16.61 -6.95
CA ALA A 297 1.89 -16.77 -5.51
C ALA A 297 2.91 -17.85 -5.18
N ALA A 298 2.92 -18.96 -5.92
CA ALA A 298 3.91 -20.02 -5.79
C ALA A 298 5.32 -19.55 -6.19
N ARG A 299 5.45 -18.79 -7.30
CA ARG A 299 6.74 -18.23 -7.74
C ARG A 299 7.34 -17.31 -6.68
N VAL A 300 6.51 -16.42 -6.15
CA VAL A 300 6.91 -15.38 -5.21
C VAL A 300 7.06 -15.92 -3.79
N GLY A 301 6.46 -17.06 -3.50
CA GLY A 301 6.49 -17.70 -2.19
C GLY A 301 5.53 -17.10 -1.17
N ASP A 302 4.44 -16.50 -1.64
CA ASP A 302 3.37 -15.98 -0.79
C ASP A 302 2.47 -17.12 -0.31
N THR A 303 2.92 -17.81 0.74
CA THR A 303 2.22 -18.94 1.35
C THR A 303 0.87 -18.54 1.96
N LYS A 304 0.71 -17.28 2.38
CA LYS A 304 -0.57 -16.77 2.88
C LYS A 304 -1.55 -16.66 1.72
N MET A 305 -1.15 -16.04 0.61
CA MET A 305 -1.98 -15.96 -0.60
C MET A 305 -2.39 -17.35 -1.10
N LEU A 306 -1.45 -18.29 -1.20
CA LEU A 306 -1.76 -19.67 -1.60
C LEU A 306 -2.81 -20.30 -0.68
N LYS A 307 -2.67 -20.16 0.65
CA LYS A 307 -3.70 -20.62 1.58
C LYS A 307 -5.04 -19.96 1.28
N TYR A 308 -5.10 -18.66 1.04
CA TYR A 308 -6.37 -18.00 0.73
C TYR A 308 -7.00 -18.45 -0.60
N LEU A 309 -6.21 -18.75 -1.62
CA LEU A 309 -6.70 -19.23 -2.91
C LEU A 309 -7.25 -20.66 -2.86
N PHE A 310 -6.73 -21.51 -1.96
CA PHE A 310 -7.07 -22.93 -1.88
C PHE A 310 -7.88 -23.33 -0.64
N VAL A 311 -8.01 -22.46 0.37
CA VAL A 311 -8.90 -22.73 1.50
C VAL A 311 -10.34 -22.51 1.04
N GLU A 312 -11.10 -23.60 1.04
CA GLU A 312 -12.54 -23.57 0.89
C GLU A 312 -13.15 -22.76 2.04
N LYS A 313 -13.69 -21.59 1.74
CA LYS A 313 -14.52 -20.83 2.68
C LYS A 313 -15.89 -20.61 2.06
N SER A 314 -16.92 -21.08 2.76
CA SER A 314 -18.30 -20.66 2.54
C SER A 314 -18.81 -20.85 1.11
N GLY A 315 -18.55 -22.01 0.49
CA GLY A 315 -19.11 -22.37 -0.82
C GLY A 315 -18.65 -21.51 -2.00
N LYS A 316 -17.58 -20.70 -1.84
CA LYS A 316 -16.97 -19.95 -2.93
C LYS A 316 -15.96 -20.80 -3.71
N LYS A 317 -15.84 -20.50 -5.01
CA LYS A 317 -14.89 -21.11 -5.96
C LYS A 317 -13.50 -21.21 -5.33
N THR A 318 -12.92 -22.40 -5.36
CA THR A 318 -11.50 -22.63 -5.06
C THR A 318 -10.69 -22.47 -6.34
N ALA A 319 -9.47 -21.95 -6.23
CA ALA A 319 -8.57 -21.90 -7.38
C ALA A 319 -8.20 -23.32 -7.83
N ASN A 320 -8.02 -23.54 -9.14
CA ASN A 320 -7.57 -24.83 -9.66
C ASN A 320 -6.07 -25.05 -9.35
N PRO A 321 -5.71 -26.01 -8.46
CA PRO A 321 -4.32 -26.24 -8.10
C PRO A 321 -3.48 -26.88 -9.22
N ASN A 322 -4.15 -27.45 -10.23
CA ASN A 322 -3.56 -28.11 -11.39
C ASN A 322 -3.63 -27.27 -12.68
N ALA A 323 -3.97 -25.98 -12.58
CA ALA A 323 -3.94 -25.07 -13.72
C ALA A 323 -2.58 -25.11 -14.42
N LYS A 324 -2.55 -25.13 -15.76
CA LYS A 324 -1.31 -25.13 -16.54
C LYS A 324 -1.16 -23.78 -17.24
N GLN A 325 0.00 -23.16 -17.09
CA GLN A 325 0.40 -22.02 -17.92
C GLN A 325 0.88 -22.50 -19.31
N GLU A 326 1.26 -21.59 -20.20
CA GLU A 326 1.65 -21.92 -21.58
C GLU A 326 2.83 -22.90 -21.69
N ASP A 327 3.80 -22.83 -20.76
CA ASP A 327 4.92 -23.78 -20.70
C ASP A 327 4.53 -25.18 -20.16
N GLY A 328 3.24 -25.40 -19.87
CA GLY A 328 2.70 -26.64 -19.32
C GLY A 328 2.92 -26.83 -17.81
N SER A 329 3.60 -25.91 -17.14
CA SER A 329 3.87 -26.01 -15.70
C SER A 329 2.63 -25.69 -14.87
N THR A 330 2.52 -26.35 -13.72
CA THR A 330 1.51 -26.05 -12.70
C THR A 330 2.06 -25.09 -11.63
N PRO A 331 1.22 -24.50 -10.75
CA PRO A 331 1.69 -23.71 -9.61
C PRO A 331 2.72 -24.46 -8.75
N LEU A 332 2.54 -25.77 -8.57
CA LEU A 332 3.48 -26.62 -7.82
C LEU A 332 4.86 -26.66 -8.48
N MET A 333 4.91 -26.90 -9.80
CA MET A 333 6.18 -26.89 -10.55
C MET A 333 6.85 -25.51 -10.50
N VAL A 334 6.07 -24.42 -10.55
CA VAL A 334 6.60 -23.06 -10.43
C VAL A 334 7.19 -22.80 -9.04
N GLY A 335 6.50 -23.20 -7.96
CA GLY A 335 6.99 -23.05 -6.60
C GLY A 335 8.25 -23.86 -6.30
N LEU A 336 8.43 -25.00 -6.97
CA LEU A 336 9.67 -25.79 -6.88
C LEU A 336 10.84 -25.12 -7.63
N ARG A 337 10.57 -24.50 -8.78
CA ARG A 337 11.56 -23.80 -9.62
C ARG A 337 11.99 -22.44 -9.07
N SER A 338 11.19 -21.82 -8.21
CA SER A 338 11.48 -20.47 -7.71
C SER A 338 12.72 -20.41 -6.83
N ASP A 339 13.24 -19.22 -6.60
CA ASP A 339 14.40 -18.98 -5.74
C ASP A 339 14.01 -18.79 -4.25
N ASN A 340 12.89 -19.40 -3.85
CA ASN A 340 12.41 -19.33 -2.47
C ASN A 340 13.28 -20.18 -1.52
N THR A 341 13.33 -19.79 -0.24
CA THR A 341 14.02 -20.56 0.79
C THR A 341 13.45 -21.97 0.91
N SER A 342 14.30 -22.92 1.33
CA SER A 342 13.95 -24.32 1.58
C SER A 342 12.65 -24.48 2.36
N ASP A 343 12.47 -23.69 3.40
CA ASP A 343 11.31 -23.77 4.29
C ASP A 343 10.05 -23.24 3.62
N LYS A 344 10.16 -22.12 2.88
CA LYS A 344 9.03 -21.61 2.08
C LYS A 344 8.61 -22.63 1.03
N LYS A 345 9.57 -23.26 0.34
CA LYS A 345 9.27 -24.32 -0.64
C LYS A 345 8.53 -25.50 0.00
N LYS A 346 8.98 -25.99 1.16
CA LYS A 346 8.27 -27.06 1.91
C LYS A 346 6.82 -26.67 2.20
N VAL A 347 6.58 -25.45 2.67
CA VAL A 347 5.22 -24.96 2.96
C VAL A 347 4.37 -24.83 1.69
N ILE A 348 4.93 -24.32 0.60
CA ILE A 348 4.25 -24.21 -0.70
C ILE A 348 3.84 -25.60 -1.21
N ILE A 349 4.76 -26.57 -1.15
CA ILE A 349 4.51 -27.96 -1.54
C ILE A 349 3.39 -28.54 -0.69
N ASP A 350 3.43 -28.37 0.64
CA ASP A 350 2.40 -28.87 1.54
C ASP A 350 1.01 -28.27 1.23
N ILE A 351 0.92 -26.95 1.04
CA ILE A 351 -0.34 -26.27 0.70
C ILE A 351 -0.89 -26.76 -0.64
N LEU A 352 -0.07 -26.74 -1.69
CA LEU A 352 -0.49 -27.11 -3.03
C LEU A 352 -0.83 -28.59 -3.13
N ALA A 353 -0.06 -29.44 -2.46
CA ALA A 353 -0.35 -30.86 -2.49
C ALA A 353 -1.59 -31.21 -1.67
N LYS A 354 -1.86 -30.52 -0.56
CA LYS A 354 -3.17 -30.62 0.13
C LYS A 354 -4.32 -30.19 -0.77
N ALA A 355 -4.14 -29.08 -1.50
CA ALA A 355 -5.16 -28.62 -2.46
C ALA A 355 -5.41 -29.65 -3.58
N ILE A 356 -4.38 -30.35 -4.05
CA ILE A 356 -4.52 -31.43 -5.06
C ILE A 356 -5.13 -32.71 -4.45
N THR A 357 -4.67 -33.11 -3.26
CA THR A 357 -5.02 -34.40 -2.61
C THR A 357 -6.36 -34.40 -1.88
N ASN A 358 -7.03 -33.25 -1.75
CA ASN A 358 -8.45 -33.22 -1.39
C ASN A 358 -9.31 -34.06 -2.36
N GLU A 359 -8.81 -34.37 -3.57
CA GLU A 359 -9.45 -35.32 -4.49
C GLU A 359 -8.95 -36.77 -4.39
N ASN A 360 -7.77 -37.05 -3.79
CA ASN A 360 -7.26 -38.42 -3.55
C ASN A 360 -6.00 -38.42 -2.66
N ARG A 361 -5.94 -39.33 -1.67
CA ARG A 361 -4.81 -39.55 -0.73
C ARG A 361 -3.55 -40.13 -1.42
N GLU A 362 -3.03 -39.50 -2.47
CA GLU A 362 -1.72 -39.84 -3.03
C GLU A 362 -0.60 -39.04 -2.35
N ASP A 363 0.58 -39.66 -2.19
CA ASP A 363 1.75 -38.99 -1.63
C ASP A 363 2.10 -37.73 -2.44
N VAL A 364 2.14 -36.60 -1.76
CA VAL A 364 2.58 -35.28 -2.24
C VAL A 364 3.85 -35.37 -3.12
N ARG A 365 4.78 -36.24 -2.73
CA ARG A 365 6.06 -36.46 -3.43
C ARG A 365 5.89 -37.20 -4.75
N LYS A 366 4.93 -38.12 -4.87
CA LYS A 366 4.61 -38.85 -6.12
C LYS A 366 3.92 -37.94 -7.12
N ILE A 367 2.98 -37.10 -6.67
CA ILE A 367 2.33 -36.09 -7.52
C ILE A 367 3.36 -35.09 -8.03
N ALA A 368 4.17 -34.51 -7.14
CA ALA A 368 5.26 -33.63 -7.54
C ALA A 368 6.16 -34.33 -8.57
N LYS A 369 6.62 -35.55 -8.30
CA LYS A 369 7.47 -36.32 -9.22
C LYS A 369 6.81 -36.58 -10.58
N LYS A 370 5.54 -37.00 -10.63
CA LYS A 370 4.77 -37.26 -11.87
C LYS A 370 4.55 -36.00 -12.72
N HIS A 371 4.28 -34.88 -12.06
CA HIS A 371 4.16 -33.58 -12.73
C HIS A 371 5.52 -33.12 -13.28
N CYS A 372 6.59 -33.41 -12.56
CA CYS A 372 7.95 -33.03 -12.90
C CYS A 372 8.62 -33.91 -13.98
N GLU A 373 8.32 -35.22 -14.01
CA GLU A 373 8.81 -36.17 -15.03
C GLU A 373 8.35 -35.81 -16.45
N ASN A 374 7.20 -35.14 -16.57
CA ASN A 374 6.65 -34.68 -17.85
C ASN A 374 7.23 -33.33 -18.34
N SER A 375 8.05 -32.66 -17.54
CA SER A 375 8.69 -31.39 -17.88
C SER A 375 10.14 -31.63 -18.30
N ARG A 376 10.42 -31.46 -19.61
CA ARG A 376 11.71 -31.77 -20.27
C ARG A 376 12.97 -31.12 -19.64
N GLY A 377 12.83 -30.16 -18.71
CA GLY A 377 13.96 -29.45 -18.07
C GLY A 377 14.09 -29.64 -16.55
N PHE A 378 13.22 -30.42 -15.89
CA PHE A 378 13.13 -30.44 -14.43
C PHE A 378 13.95 -31.57 -13.75
N ASN A 379 14.38 -32.58 -14.52
CA ASN A 379 15.03 -33.77 -13.97
C ASN A 379 16.33 -33.49 -13.20
N SER A 380 17.18 -32.55 -13.63
CA SER A 380 18.50 -32.34 -13.00
C SER A 380 18.44 -31.63 -11.64
N ARG A 381 17.64 -30.55 -11.51
CA ARG A 381 17.51 -29.78 -10.25
C ARG A 381 16.66 -30.47 -9.19
N PHE A 382 15.64 -31.23 -9.58
CA PHE A 382 14.80 -31.94 -8.62
C PHE A 382 15.54 -33.11 -7.98
N LEU A 383 16.32 -33.87 -8.77
CA LEU A 383 17.17 -34.93 -8.25
C LEU A 383 18.21 -34.37 -7.26
N SER A 384 18.78 -33.19 -7.52
CA SER A 384 19.72 -32.55 -6.58
C SER A 384 19.06 -32.02 -5.30
N LEU A 385 17.83 -31.50 -5.36
CA LEU A 385 17.10 -31.09 -4.16
C LEU A 385 16.69 -32.33 -3.33
N ASN A 386 16.23 -33.40 -3.98
CA ASN A 386 15.80 -34.61 -3.28
C ASN A 386 16.96 -35.32 -2.57
N ALA A 387 18.19 -35.25 -3.11
CA ALA A 387 19.40 -35.72 -2.44
C ALA A 387 19.82 -34.88 -1.22
N LYS A 388 19.35 -33.64 -1.11
CA LYS A 388 19.73 -32.69 -0.03
C LYS A 388 18.72 -32.62 1.12
N TYR A 389 17.50 -33.13 0.92
CA TYR A 389 16.43 -33.21 1.93
C TYR A 389 15.98 -34.65 2.20
N GLY A 390 16.79 -35.64 1.81
CA GLY A 390 16.68 -37.03 2.20
C GLY A 390 17.06 -37.22 3.66
#